data_AF-A0A356PBR4-F1
#
_entry.id   AF-A0A356PBR4-F1
#
_cell.length_a   1.000
_cell.length_b   1.000
_cell.length_c   1.000
_cell.angle_alpha   90.00
_cell.angle_beta   90.00
_cell.angle_gamma   90.00
#
_symmetry.space_group_name_H-M   'P 1'
#
loop_
_entity.id
_entity.type
_entity.pdbx_description
1 polymer ?
#
loop_
_entity_poly.entity_id
_entity_poly.type
_entity_poly.pdbx_seq_one_letter_code
_entity_poly.pdbx_strand_id
1 'polypeptide(L)'
;VPAEDARYVLPNACTTSLMATFNARSLLNFFEHRTCLRAQWEIRFLAEKMLELVRVVAPNLFSEAGPTCITQGICRQGKYSCGKLKTLEGKK
;
A
#
# COMPACT_ATOMS: atom_id res chain seq x y z
N VAL A 1 -21.59 25.76 19.65
CA VAL A 1 -21.21 25.27 18.30
C VAL A 1 -21.43 23.77 18.28
N PRO A 2 -22.23 23.22 17.35
CA PRO A 2 -22.41 21.78 17.18
C PRO A 2 -21.08 21.04 16.96
N ALA A 3 -21.00 19.76 17.33
CA ALA A 3 -19.77 18.97 17.19
C ALA A 3 -19.33 18.81 15.71
N GLU A 4 -20.29 18.78 14.79
CA GLU A 4 -20.07 18.72 13.34
C GLU A 4 -19.41 19.98 12.76
N ASP A 5 -19.64 21.14 13.37
CA ASP A 5 -18.99 22.40 13.01
C ASP A 5 -17.66 22.58 13.74
N ALA A 6 -17.57 22.11 14.99
CA ALA A 6 -16.34 22.19 15.78
C ALA A 6 -15.19 21.37 15.16
N ARG A 7 -15.48 20.29 14.44
CA ARG A 7 -14.43 19.45 13.82
C ARG A 7 -13.69 20.11 12.66
N TYR A 8 -14.14 21.26 12.13
CA TYR A 8 -13.45 21.96 11.04
C TYR A 8 -12.04 22.42 11.40
N VAL A 9 -11.75 22.62 12.69
CA VAL A 9 -10.41 22.99 13.17
C VAL A 9 -9.52 21.78 13.46
N LEU A 10 -10.04 20.55 13.37
CA LEU A 10 -9.22 19.36 13.62
C LEU A 10 -8.18 19.18 12.50
N PRO A 11 -6.92 18.87 12.86
CA PRO A 11 -5.87 18.65 11.88
C PRO A 11 -6.08 17.32 11.14
N ASN A 12 -5.46 17.17 9.98
CA ASN A 12 -5.45 15.91 9.21
C ASN A 12 -4.86 14.72 9.99
N ALA A 13 -4.04 14.98 11.01
CA ALA A 13 -3.47 13.97 11.89
C ALA A 13 -4.45 13.45 12.98
N CYS A 14 -5.71 13.90 12.96
CA CYS A 14 -6.75 13.38 13.84
C CYS A 14 -6.97 11.89 13.57
N THR A 15 -6.88 11.07 14.62
CA THR A 15 -7.02 9.62 14.51
C THR A 15 -8.46 9.24 14.17
N THR A 16 -8.61 8.29 13.27
CA THR A 16 -9.91 7.74 12.88
C THR A 16 -9.84 6.23 12.80
N SER A 17 -10.94 5.56 13.12
CA SER A 17 -11.08 4.11 13.02
C SER A 17 -12.00 3.79 11.85
N LEU A 18 -11.52 2.92 10.94
CA LEU A 18 -12.25 2.54 9.73
C LEU A 18 -12.38 1.01 9.68
N MET A 19 -13.58 0.51 9.42
CA MET A 19 -13.82 -0.87 9.03
C MET A 19 -14.00 -0.94 7.50
N ALA A 20 -13.14 -1.70 6.83
CA ALA A 20 -13.16 -1.81 5.37
C ALA A 20 -13.09 -3.28 4.93
N THR A 21 -13.84 -3.63 3.87
CA THR A 21 -13.86 -4.97 3.30
C THR A 21 -13.42 -4.90 1.84
N PHE A 22 -12.55 -5.82 1.42
CA PHE A 22 -12.03 -5.87 0.06
C PHE A 22 -12.15 -7.29 -0.49
N ASN A 23 -12.45 -7.41 -1.78
CA ASN A 23 -12.24 -8.66 -2.49
C ASN A 23 -10.73 -8.85 -2.79
N ALA A 24 -10.34 -10.07 -3.13
CA ALA A 24 -8.93 -10.41 -3.37
C ALA A 24 -8.28 -9.57 -4.49
N ARG A 25 -8.99 -9.31 -5.59
CA ARG A 25 -8.49 -8.52 -6.72
C ARG A 25 -8.22 -7.07 -6.33
N SER A 26 -9.16 -6.46 -5.61
CA SER A 26 -9.03 -5.10 -5.09
C SER A 26 -7.88 -4.99 -4.11
N LEU A 27 -7.67 -6.02 -3.29
CA LEU A 27 -6.62 -6.07 -2.29
C LEU A 27 -5.22 -6.23 -2.93
N LEU A 28 -5.10 -7.02 -4.00
CA LEU A 28 -3.89 -7.07 -4.83
C LEU A 28 -3.57 -5.70 -5.45
N ASN A 29 -4.55 -5.06 -6.08
CA ASN A 29 -4.39 -3.71 -6.64
C ASN A 29 -4.02 -2.67 -5.56
N PHE A 30 -4.62 -2.78 -4.37
CA PHE A 30 -4.27 -1.93 -3.23
C PHE A 30 -2.80 -2.09 -2.84
N PHE A 31 -2.31 -3.33 -2.72
CA PHE A 31 -0.92 -3.58 -2.42
C PHE A 31 0.03 -3.08 -3.51
N GLU A 32 -0.29 -3.28 -4.80
CA GLU A 32 0.53 -2.78 -5.91
C GLU A 32 0.81 -1.28 -5.82
N HIS A 33 -0.21 -0.50 -5.41
CA HIS A 33 -0.09 0.94 -5.28
C HIS A 33 0.49 1.40 -3.94
N ARG A 34 0.04 0.81 -2.83
CA ARG A 34 0.32 1.33 -1.48
C ARG A 34 1.60 0.79 -0.87
N THR A 35 2.11 -0.36 -1.33
CA THR A 35 3.43 -0.87 -0.91
C THR A 35 4.59 -0.25 -1.69
N CYS A 36 4.31 0.59 -2.69
CA CYS A 36 5.34 1.29 -3.44
C CYS A 36 6.09 2.30 -2.56
N LEU A 37 7.41 2.43 -2.73
CA LEU A 37 8.22 3.40 -1.99
C LEU A 37 7.79 4.85 -2.18
N ARG A 38 7.13 5.14 -3.31
CA ARG A 38 6.61 6.47 -3.64
C ARG A 38 5.30 6.80 -2.93
N ALA A 39 4.60 5.80 -2.42
CA ALA A 39 3.43 6.03 -1.60
C ALA A 39 3.85 6.73 -0.30
N GLN A 40 2.94 7.53 0.23
CA GLN A 40 3.12 8.19 1.52
C GLN A 40 3.38 7.14 2.60
N TRP A 41 4.34 7.41 3.48
CA TRP A 41 4.94 6.38 4.33
C TRP A 41 3.95 5.77 5.36
N GLU A 42 2.96 6.53 5.84
CA GLU A 42 1.96 6.01 6.79
C GLU A 42 1.05 4.96 6.13
N ILE A 43 0.51 5.25 4.94
CA ILE A 43 -0.31 4.27 4.21
C ILE A 43 0.51 3.08 3.74
N ARG A 44 1.80 3.27 3.46
CA ARG A 44 2.71 2.17 3.12
C ARG A 44 2.89 1.22 4.31
N PHE A 45 3.17 1.77 5.48
CA PHE A 45 3.30 0.98 6.71
C PHE A 45 2.02 0.19 7.01
N LEU A 46 0.85 0.84 6.88
CA LEU A 46 -0.44 0.16 7.02
C LEU A 46 -0.60 -0.99 6.01
N ALA A 47 -0.29 -0.75 4.74
CA ALA A 47 -0.40 -1.75 3.68
C ALA A 47 0.57 -2.93 3.87
N GLU A 48 1.80 -2.67 4.34
CA GLU A 48 2.78 -3.72 4.68
C GLU A 48 2.25 -4.61 5.80
N LYS A 49 1.68 -4.03 6.87
CA LYS A 49 1.07 -4.79 7.97
C LYS A 49 -0.13 -5.62 7.51
N MET A 50 -0.99 -5.05 6.65
CA MET A 50 -2.10 -5.78 6.05
C MET A 50 -1.61 -6.96 5.20
N LEU A 51 -0.55 -6.76 4.41
CA LEU A 51 0.04 -7.80 3.56
C LEU A 51 0.62 -8.95 4.39
N GLU A 52 1.30 -8.66 5.51
CA GLU A 52 1.80 -9.68 6.44
C GLU A 52 0.67 -10.57 6.96
N LEU A 53 -0.45 -9.99 7.41
CA LEU A 53 -1.60 -10.73 7.93
C LEU A 53 -2.28 -11.58 6.84
N VAL A 54 -2.47 -11.01 5.66
CA VAL A 54 -3.15 -11.69 4.55
C VAL A 54 -2.30 -12.85 3.99
N ARG A 55 -0.97 -12.73 4.00
CA ARG A 55 -0.05 -13.83 3.60
C ARG A 55 -0.19 -15.06 4.48
N VAL A 56 -0.50 -14.90 5.77
CA VAL A 56 -0.75 -16.03 6.68
C VAL A 56 -2.07 -16.73 6.32
N VAL A 57 -3.10 -15.96 5.98
CA VAL A 57 -4.44 -16.49 5.68
C VAL A 57 -4.51 -17.17 4.32
N ALA A 58 -3.91 -16.57 3.28
CA ALA A 58 -3.99 -17.05 1.90
C ALA A 58 -2.62 -16.99 1.20
N PRO A 59 -1.65 -17.84 1.58
CA PRO A 59 -0.29 -17.78 1.06
C PRO A 59 -0.22 -18.01 -0.45
N ASN A 60 -1.06 -18.89 -0.99
CA ASN A 60 -1.08 -19.22 -2.42
C ASN A 60 -1.39 -18.02 -3.32
N LEU A 61 -2.13 -17.03 -2.81
CA LEU A 61 -2.53 -15.84 -3.57
C LEU A 61 -1.63 -14.64 -3.32
N PHE A 62 -1.07 -14.51 -2.10
CA PHE A 62 -0.37 -13.30 -1.66
C PHE A 62 1.14 -13.50 -1.40
N SER A 63 1.69 -14.68 -1.70
CA SER A 63 3.14 -14.96 -1.61
C SER A 63 3.96 -13.92 -2.38
N GLU A 64 3.59 -13.68 -3.64
CA GLU A 64 4.26 -12.73 -4.53
C GLU A 64 3.63 -11.34 -4.52
N ALA A 65 2.55 -11.12 -3.77
CA ALA A 65 1.88 -9.83 -3.73
C ALA A 65 2.81 -8.74 -3.18
N GLY A 66 2.79 -7.58 -3.84
CA GLY A 66 3.69 -6.47 -3.58
C GLY A 66 3.57 -5.38 -4.65
N PRO A 67 4.53 -4.44 -4.71
CA PRO A 67 4.52 -3.39 -5.73
C PRO A 67 4.76 -4.00 -7.11
N THR A 68 4.30 -3.30 -8.16
CA THR A 68 4.44 -3.76 -9.56
C THR A 68 5.89 -4.08 -9.97
N CYS A 69 6.86 -3.45 -9.29
CA CYS A 69 8.29 -3.71 -9.47
C CYS A 69 8.70 -5.15 -9.09
N ILE A 70 8.02 -5.76 -8.13
CA ILE A 70 8.30 -7.13 -7.65
C ILE A 70 7.42 -8.13 -8.38
N THR A 71 6.11 -7.86 -8.50
CA THR A 71 5.15 -8.78 -9.12
C THR A 71 5.32 -8.89 -10.62
N GLN A 72 5.52 -7.76 -11.31
CA GLN A 72 5.53 -7.69 -12.78
C GLN A 72 6.90 -7.29 -13.34
N GLY A 73 7.88 -6.97 -12.49
CA GLY A 73 9.19 -6.48 -12.94
C GLY A 73 9.11 -5.14 -13.68
N ILE A 74 8.01 -4.39 -13.54
CA ILE A 74 7.83 -3.10 -14.22
C ILE A 74 7.50 -1.97 -13.23
N CYS A 75 8.07 -0.79 -13.50
CA CYS A 75 7.76 0.42 -12.77
C CYS A 75 6.89 1.34 -13.65
N ARG A 76 5.58 1.37 -13.39
CA ARG A 76 4.62 2.20 -14.13
C ARG A 76 4.83 3.71 -13.92
N GLN A 77 5.69 4.12 -12.98
CA GLN A 77 5.98 5.52 -12.70
C GLN A 77 6.95 6.18 -13.70
N GLY A 78 7.57 5.42 -14.61
CA GLY A 78 8.44 5.95 -15.67
C GLY A 78 9.57 6.84 -15.14
N LYS A 79 9.58 8.13 -15.54
CA LYS A 79 10.57 9.13 -15.08
C LYS A 79 10.62 9.30 -13.57
N TYR A 80 9.51 9.05 -12.88
CA TYR A 80 9.38 9.16 -11.43
C TYR A 80 9.63 7.84 -10.69
N SER A 81 10.33 6.89 -11.31
CA SER A 81 10.66 5.62 -10.67
C SER A 81 11.48 5.81 -9.39
N CYS A 82 11.26 4.94 -8.41
CA CYS A 82 12.00 4.95 -7.14
C CYS A 82 13.41 4.32 -7.25
N GLY A 83 13.87 3.98 -8.45
CA GLY A 83 15.18 3.36 -8.68
C GLY A 83 15.33 1.90 -8.21
N LYS A 84 14.45 1.40 -7.33
CA LYS A 84 14.49 0.02 -6.79
C LYS A 84 14.50 -1.08 -7.84
N LEU A 85 13.87 -0.85 -9.00
CA LEU A 85 13.84 -1.83 -10.07
C LEU A 85 15.27 -2.21 -10.54
N LYS A 86 16.13 -1.20 -10.71
CA LYS A 86 17.52 -1.39 -11.13
C LYS A 86 18.33 -2.23 -10.13
N THR A 87 18.02 -2.09 -8.84
CA THR A 87 18.67 -2.87 -7.77
C THR A 87 18.21 -4.32 -7.74
N LEU A 88 16.98 -4.61 -8.21
CA LEU A 88 16.46 -5.97 -8.33
C LEU A 88 16.99 -6.67 -9.58
N GLU A 89 17.23 -5.94 -10.67
CA GLU A 89 17.81 -6.47 -11.92
C GLU A 89 19.27 -6.92 -11.75
N GLY A 90 20.05 -6.28 -10.88
CA GLY A 90 21.44 -6.64 -10.60
C GLY A 90 21.64 -7.86 -9.69
N LYS A 91 20.58 -8.58 -9.33
CA LYS A 91 20.61 -9.79 -8.47
C LYS A 91 20.27 -11.09 -9.22
N LYS A 92 20.23 -11.07 -10.54
CA LYS A 92 20.14 -12.28 -11.36
C LYS A 92 21.51 -12.90 -11.59
#